data_AF-A0A9W7FZK6-F1
#
_entry.id   AF-A0A9W7FZK6-F1
#
_cell.length_a   1.000
_cell.length_b   1.000
_cell.length_c   1.000
_cell.angle_alpha   90.00
_cell.angle_beta   90.00
_cell.angle_gamma   90.00
#
_symmetry.space_group_name_H-M   'P 1'
#
loop_
_entity.id
_entity.type
_entity.pdbx_description
1 polymer ?
#
loop_
_entity_poly.entity_id
_entity_poly.type
_entity_poly.pdbx_seq_one_letter_code
_entity_poly.pdbx_strand_id
1 'polypeptide(L)'
;NFYDGPMIDLYRVLEIRRTATSSSIRSAYKKLSRSNHPDRFVDELRWDPEGMTVGELKGYAGENDVGVATLTDKRELVEVAKQIYRRTGEPDRALRDKIDEVNETFQIINLAHETLGDEERRRYYDLTGDWGEEIVFVPSREGGRADMGDRDEAERVRDRGRKSQMDDVQRRVYEGYLKEEREREEKEKGIREEGERVRRMKRERTEEETRREREGREVRQEMVKEKWGNLFKGVFGGD
;
A
#
# COMPACT_ATOMS: atom_id res chain seq x y z
N ASN A 1 -10.52 19.83 -2.28
CA ASN A 1 -9.57 19.17 -1.38
C ASN A 1 -9.82 17.69 -1.37
N PHE A 2 -9.05 16.95 -2.17
CA PHE A 2 -9.01 15.49 -2.19
C PHE A 2 -7.66 15.11 -1.58
N TYR A 3 -7.67 14.62 -0.34
CA TYR A 3 -6.51 14.05 0.33
C TYR A 3 -6.64 12.52 0.26
N ASP A 4 -5.55 11.83 -0.09
CA ASP A 4 -5.49 10.39 -0.42
C ASP A 4 -4.39 9.68 0.38
N GLY A 5 -4.55 9.64 1.71
CA GLY A 5 -3.75 8.82 2.61
C GLY A 5 -4.36 8.76 4.01
N PRO A 6 -3.98 7.79 4.87
CA PRO A 6 -3.89 6.36 4.60
C PRO A 6 -5.26 5.80 4.17
N MET A 7 -5.31 4.61 3.58
CA MET A 7 -6.52 4.04 2.91
C MET A 7 -7.81 3.95 3.75
N ILE A 8 -7.79 4.26 5.05
CA ILE A 8 -8.96 4.17 5.96
C ILE A 8 -9.26 5.53 6.60
N ASP A 9 -10.39 6.13 6.21
CA ASP A 9 -10.93 7.36 6.82
C ASP A 9 -11.65 7.02 8.14
N LEU A 10 -11.05 7.36 9.28
CA LEU A 10 -11.56 7.01 10.63
C LEU A 10 -12.93 7.63 10.92
N TYR A 11 -13.24 8.77 10.31
CA TYR A 11 -14.57 9.35 10.43
C TYR A 11 -15.60 8.53 9.66
N ARG A 12 -15.23 7.97 8.50
CA ARG A 12 -16.10 7.05 7.74
C ARG A 12 -16.27 5.72 8.45
N VAL A 13 -15.22 5.19 9.08
CA VAL A 13 -15.31 3.98 9.91
C VAL A 13 -16.38 4.13 10.99
N LEU A 14 -16.40 5.27 11.69
CA LEU A 14 -17.40 5.55 12.71
C LEU A 14 -18.73 6.10 12.13
N GLU A 15 -18.88 6.16 10.82
CA GLU A 15 -20.06 6.70 10.12
C GLU A 15 -20.44 8.13 10.56
N ILE A 16 -19.44 8.96 10.86
CA ILE A 16 -19.59 10.33 11.34
C ILE A 16 -18.91 11.33 10.40
N ARG A 17 -19.24 12.61 10.57
CA ARG A 17 -18.58 13.70 9.85
C ARG A 17 -17.35 14.18 10.62
N ARG A 18 -16.39 14.79 9.91
CA ARG A 18 -15.20 15.44 10.52
C ARG A 18 -15.53 16.52 11.56
N THR A 19 -16.72 17.13 11.46
CA THR A 19 -17.23 18.13 12.40
C THR A 19 -17.92 17.52 13.63
N ALA A 20 -17.89 16.20 13.82
CA ALA A 20 -18.55 15.53 14.93
C ALA A 20 -17.95 15.92 16.29
N THR A 21 -18.81 15.98 17.30
CA THR A 21 -18.40 16.22 18.70
C THR A 21 -17.89 14.93 19.34
N SER A 22 -17.13 15.03 20.44
CA SER A 22 -16.64 13.86 21.19
C SER A 22 -17.78 12.97 21.71
N SER A 23 -18.96 13.55 22.01
CA SER A 23 -20.16 12.78 22.38
C SER A 23 -20.69 11.93 21.21
N SER A 24 -20.68 12.48 20.00
CA SER A 24 -21.08 11.76 18.79
C SER A 24 -20.10 10.64 18.46
N ILE A 25 -18.79 10.87 18.60
CA ILE A 25 -17.73 9.86 18.41
C ILE A 25 -17.95 8.68 19.38
N ARG A 26 -18.13 8.96 20.67
CA ARG A 26 -18.38 7.94 21.70
C ARG A 26 -19.67 7.15 21.46
N SER A 27 -20.73 7.83 21.02
CA SER A 27 -22.02 7.19 20.76
C SER A 27 -21.96 6.28 19.52
N ALA A 28 -21.29 6.74 18.45
CA ALA A 28 -21.07 5.96 17.23
C ALA A 28 -20.25 4.71 17.51
N TYR A 29 -19.13 4.86 18.24
CA TYR A 29 -18.32 3.75 18.70
C TYR A 29 -19.16 2.71 19.47
N LYS A 30 -19.91 3.11 20.51
CA LYS A 30 -20.75 2.18 21.27
C LYS A 30 -21.75 1.42 20.40
N LYS A 31 -22.34 2.07 19.41
CA LYS A 31 -23.28 1.45 18.47
C LYS A 31 -22.56 0.42 17.60
N LEU A 32 -21.45 0.81 16.98
CA LEU A 32 -20.70 -0.01 16.04
C LEU A 32 -19.95 -1.16 16.72
N SER A 33 -19.35 -0.94 17.88
CA SER A 33 -18.73 -2.01 18.67
C SER A 33 -19.75 -3.05 19.08
N ARG A 34 -20.96 -2.64 19.48
CA ARG A 34 -22.02 -3.62 19.82
C ARG A 34 -22.45 -4.40 18.59
N SER A 35 -22.62 -3.77 17.42
CA SER A 35 -23.08 -4.47 16.23
C SER A 35 -22.02 -5.41 15.65
N ASN A 36 -20.75 -5.00 15.70
CA ASN A 36 -19.61 -5.69 15.10
C ASN A 36 -18.75 -6.46 16.12
N HIS A 37 -19.20 -6.61 17.37
CA HIS A 37 -18.46 -7.38 18.36
C HIS A 37 -18.37 -8.85 17.91
N PRO A 38 -17.20 -9.51 18.02
CA PRO A 38 -17.05 -10.92 17.61
C PRO A 38 -18.04 -11.85 18.31
N ASP A 39 -18.41 -11.55 19.56
CA ASP A 39 -19.43 -12.31 20.33
C ASP A 39 -20.81 -12.38 19.63
N ARG A 40 -21.15 -11.40 18.78
CA ARG A 40 -22.42 -11.44 18.02
C ARG A 40 -22.39 -12.42 16.85
N PHE A 41 -21.21 -12.84 16.42
CA PHE A 41 -21.02 -13.74 15.30
C PHE A 41 -20.62 -15.15 15.76
N VAL A 42 -20.66 -15.46 17.07
CA VAL A 42 -20.23 -16.78 17.60
C VAL A 42 -20.91 -17.95 16.88
N ASP A 43 -22.22 -17.88 16.64
CA ASP A 43 -22.94 -18.94 15.92
C ASP A 43 -22.56 -19.02 14.44
N GLU A 44 -22.28 -17.88 13.81
CA GLU A 44 -21.92 -17.78 12.39
C GLU A 44 -20.44 -18.13 12.12
N LEU A 45 -19.58 -17.89 13.10
CA LEU A 45 -18.16 -18.23 13.10
C LEU A 45 -17.90 -19.64 13.66
N ARG A 46 -18.95 -20.35 14.07
CA ARG A 46 -18.82 -21.73 14.53
C ARG A 46 -18.57 -22.63 13.33
N TRP A 47 -17.46 -23.36 13.37
CA TRP A 47 -17.17 -24.39 12.38
C TRP A 47 -18.17 -25.56 12.50
N ASP A 48 -18.95 -25.78 11.43
CA ASP A 48 -19.96 -26.84 11.36
C ASP A 48 -19.82 -27.67 10.07
N PRO A 49 -19.08 -28.80 10.12
CA PRO A 49 -18.89 -29.66 8.95
C PRO A 49 -20.18 -30.39 8.52
N GLU A 50 -21.16 -30.55 9.41
CA GLU A 50 -22.43 -31.21 9.08
C GLU A 50 -23.28 -30.33 8.15
N GLY A 51 -23.19 -29.01 8.33
CA GLY A 51 -23.82 -27.99 7.48
C GLY A 51 -23.15 -27.81 6.12
N MET A 52 -21.88 -28.18 5.96
CA MET A 52 -21.12 -28.00 4.72
C MET A 52 -21.63 -28.87 3.56
N THR A 53 -21.43 -28.41 2.34
CA THR A 53 -21.67 -29.16 1.10
C THR A 53 -20.54 -30.16 0.83
N VAL A 54 -20.80 -31.15 -0.03
CA VAL A 54 -19.78 -32.11 -0.48
C VAL A 54 -18.59 -31.40 -1.14
N GLY A 55 -18.85 -30.32 -1.89
CA GLY A 55 -17.80 -29.52 -2.54
C GLY A 55 -16.89 -28.83 -1.54
N GLU A 56 -17.47 -28.19 -0.52
CA GLU A 56 -16.71 -27.51 0.55
C GLU A 56 -15.90 -28.50 1.39
N LEU A 57 -16.48 -29.65 1.74
CA LEU A 57 -15.77 -30.71 2.47
C LEU A 57 -14.59 -31.27 1.67
N LYS A 58 -14.76 -31.47 0.35
CA LYS A 58 -13.66 -31.89 -0.54
C LYS A 58 -12.61 -30.79 -0.71
N GLY A 59 -13.04 -29.52 -0.77
CA GLY A 59 -12.15 -28.36 -0.78
C GLY A 59 -11.28 -28.32 0.47
N TYR A 60 -11.88 -28.41 1.66
CA TYR A 60 -11.17 -28.41 2.93
C TYR A 60 -10.21 -29.61 3.08
N ALA A 61 -10.61 -30.80 2.62
CA ALA A 61 -9.70 -31.94 2.57
C ALA A 61 -8.50 -31.69 1.65
N GLY A 62 -8.73 -31.09 0.48
CA GLY A 62 -7.68 -30.68 -0.45
C GLY A 62 -6.74 -29.63 0.12
N GLU A 63 -7.26 -28.63 0.85
CA GLU A 63 -6.45 -27.61 1.56
C GLU A 63 -5.46 -28.22 2.57
N ASN A 64 -5.74 -29.43 3.05
CA ASN A 64 -4.96 -30.14 4.07
C ASN A 64 -4.22 -31.36 3.51
N ASP A 65 -4.05 -31.43 2.18
CA ASP A 65 -3.39 -32.52 1.45
C ASP A 65 -4.00 -33.91 1.69
N VAL A 66 -5.32 -33.97 1.93
CA VAL A 66 -6.06 -35.22 2.13
C VAL A 66 -6.80 -35.60 0.85
N GLY A 67 -6.40 -36.73 0.27
CA GLY A 67 -7.03 -37.29 -0.93
C GLY A 67 -8.41 -37.88 -0.64
N VAL A 68 -9.46 -37.23 -1.18
CA VAL A 68 -10.87 -37.65 -0.99
C VAL A 68 -11.61 -37.87 -2.32
N ALA A 69 -10.88 -38.02 -3.42
CA ALA A 69 -11.45 -38.16 -4.76
C ALA A 69 -12.41 -39.36 -4.87
N THR A 70 -12.09 -40.46 -4.20
CA THR A 70 -12.88 -41.70 -4.17
C THR A 70 -14.07 -41.64 -3.21
N LEU A 71 -14.12 -40.65 -2.31
CA LEU A 71 -15.20 -40.54 -1.33
C LEU A 71 -16.42 -39.88 -1.96
N THR A 72 -17.55 -40.60 -1.93
CA THR A 72 -18.84 -40.14 -2.44
C THR A 72 -19.87 -39.91 -1.34
N ASP A 73 -19.77 -40.59 -0.20
CA ASP A 73 -20.67 -40.39 0.93
C ASP A 73 -20.29 -39.11 1.70
N LYS A 74 -21.27 -38.22 1.89
CA LYS A 74 -21.10 -37.00 2.70
C LYS A 74 -20.65 -37.33 4.12
N ARG A 75 -21.15 -38.42 4.72
CA ARG A 75 -20.81 -38.80 6.09
C ARG A 75 -19.33 -39.11 6.24
N GLU A 76 -18.74 -39.80 5.26
CA GLU A 76 -17.30 -40.09 5.25
C GLU A 76 -16.48 -38.81 5.12
N LEU A 77 -16.90 -37.89 4.23
CA LEU A 77 -16.26 -36.59 4.06
C LEU A 77 -16.33 -35.73 5.33
N VAL A 78 -17.46 -35.74 6.04
CA VAL A 78 -17.61 -35.06 7.32
C VAL A 78 -16.66 -35.62 8.37
N GLU A 79 -16.53 -36.95 8.48
CA GLU A 79 -15.61 -37.55 9.43
C GLU A 79 -14.15 -37.26 9.09
N VAL A 80 -13.80 -37.24 7.81
CA VAL A 80 -12.47 -36.77 7.36
C VAL A 80 -12.25 -35.31 7.78
N ALA A 81 -13.22 -34.42 7.55
CA ALA A 81 -13.13 -33.02 7.96
C ALA A 81 -12.94 -32.89 9.48
N LYS A 82 -13.71 -33.63 10.30
CA LYS A 82 -13.54 -33.66 11.76
C LYS A 82 -12.16 -34.18 12.18
N GLN A 83 -11.61 -35.17 11.47
CA GLN A 83 -10.26 -35.67 11.74
C GLN A 83 -9.20 -34.62 11.43
N ILE A 84 -9.32 -33.91 10.30
CA ILE A 84 -8.44 -32.80 9.94
C ILE A 84 -8.50 -31.73 11.02
N TYR A 85 -9.70 -31.28 11.39
CA TYR A 85 -9.88 -30.25 12.41
C TYR A 85 -9.33 -30.66 13.78
N ARG A 86 -9.51 -31.92 14.20
CA ARG A 86 -8.88 -32.42 15.44
C ARG A 86 -7.36 -32.40 15.41
N ARG A 87 -6.77 -32.56 14.21
CA ARG A 87 -5.31 -32.56 14.01
C ARG A 87 -4.73 -31.15 13.93
N THR A 88 -5.39 -30.24 13.19
CA THR A 88 -4.86 -28.90 12.91
C THR A 88 -5.38 -27.85 13.89
N GLY A 89 -6.59 -28.02 14.41
CA GLY A 89 -7.32 -26.98 15.16
C GLY A 89 -7.82 -25.84 14.28
N GLU A 90 -7.70 -25.94 12.96
CA GLU A 90 -8.01 -24.87 12.01
C GLU A 90 -9.21 -25.23 11.15
N PRO A 91 -10.21 -24.34 11.02
CA PRO A 91 -11.33 -24.55 10.13
C PRO A 91 -10.93 -24.34 8.66
N ASP A 92 -11.88 -24.51 7.76
CA ASP A 92 -11.68 -24.22 6.33
C ASP A 92 -11.29 -22.77 6.09
N ARG A 93 -10.64 -22.51 4.96
CA ARG A 93 -10.20 -21.17 4.59
C ARG A 93 -11.33 -20.14 4.58
N ALA A 94 -12.52 -20.49 4.07
CA ALA A 94 -13.61 -19.52 3.97
C ALA A 94 -14.07 -19.05 5.36
N LEU A 95 -14.14 -19.96 6.34
CA LEU A 95 -14.44 -19.58 7.72
C LEU A 95 -13.30 -18.78 8.37
N ARG A 96 -12.03 -19.13 8.11
CA ARG A 96 -10.88 -18.36 8.60
C ARG A 96 -10.91 -16.92 8.07
N ASP A 97 -11.11 -16.74 6.77
CA ASP A 97 -11.19 -15.42 6.14
C ASP A 97 -12.31 -14.57 6.77
N LYS A 98 -13.44 -15.19 7.12
CA LYS A 98 -14.56 -14.51 7.79
C LYS A 98 -14.28 -14.16 9.25
N ILE A 99 -13.59 -15.04 9.99
CA ILE A 99 -13.13 -14.74 11.35
C ILE A 99 -12.20 -13.52 11.32
N ASP A 100 -11.27 -13.51 10.37
CA ASP A 100 -10.34 -12.40 10.17
C ASP A 100 -11.08 -11.11 9.82
N GLU A 101 -12.05 -11.13 8.89
CA GLU A 101 -12.85 -9.96 8.51
C GLU A 101 -13.61 -9.34 9.71
N VAL A 102 -14.26 -10.17 10.54
CA VAL A 102 -14.98 -9.71 11.73
C VAL A 102 -14.02 -9.07 12.74
N ASN A 103 -12.87 -9.71 12.96
CA ASN A 103 -11.86 -9.20 13.87
C ASN A 103 -11.25 -7.88 13.37
N GLU A 104 -10.87 -7.81 12.10
CA GLU A 104 -10.33 -6.61 11.46
C GLU A 104 -11.30 -5.45 11.55
N THR A 105 -12.58 -5.69 11.24
CA THR A 105 -13.63 -4.68 11.34
C THR A 105 -13.73 -4.12 12.76
N PHE A 106 -13.76 -5.00 13.77
CA PHE A 106 -13.84 -4.59 15.17
C PHE A 106 -12.61 -3.78 15.61
N GLN A 107 -11.41 -4.20 15.18
CA GLN A 107 -10.18 -3.49 15.49
C GLN A 107 -10.11 -2.10 14.85
N ILE A 108 -10.55 -1.96 13.60
CA ILE A 108 -10.60 -0.66 12.92
C ILE A 108 -11.57 0.29 13.64
N ILE A 109 -12.69 -0.22 14.15
CA ILE A 109 -13.64 0.55 14.98
C ILE A 109 -12.98 1.03 16.28
N ASN A 110 -12.22 0.17 16.95
CA ASN A 110 -11.52 0.53 18.19
C ASN A 110 -10.46 1.59 17.93
N LEU A 111 -9.66 1.41 16.88
CA LEU A 111 -8.60 2.34 16.50
C LEU A 111 -9.16 3.71 16.11
N ALA A 112 -10.27 3.75 15.35
CA ALA A 112 -10.96 5.01 15.07
C ALA A 112 -11.43 5.72 16.34
N HIS A 113 -11.91 4.99 17.35
CA HIS A 113 -12.30 5.57 18.64
C HIS A 113 -11.10 6.05 19.46
N GLU A 114 -9.99 5.32 19.47
CA GLU A 114 -8.77 5.70 20.18
C GLU A 114 -8.10 6.94 19.60
N THR A 115 -8.08 7.09 18.27
CA THR A 115 -7.52 8.26 17.59
C THR A 115 -8.46 9.46 17.65
N LEU A 116 -9.75 9.28 17.34
CA LEU A 116 -10.69 10.41 17.28
C LEU A 116 -11.24 10.82 18.65
N GLY A 117 -11.20 9.93 19.63
CA GLY A 117 -11.68 10.17 20.98
C GLY A 117 -10.75 11.07 21.81
N ASP A 118 -9.44 11.03 21.52
CA ASP A 118 -8.44 11.89 22.12
C ASP A 118 -8.24 13.17 21.30
N GLU A 119 -8.22 14.33 21.95
CA GLU A 119 -8.18 15.63 21.26
C GLU A 119 -6.83 15.89 20.56
N GLU A 120 -5.73 15.42 21.15
CA GLU A 120 -4.39 15.59 20.58
C GLU A 120 -4.19 14.67 19.39
N ARG A 121 -4.53 13.38 19.53
CA ARG A 121 -4.47 12.40 18.44
C ARG A 121 -5.41 12.76 17.29
N ARG A 122 -6.63 13.23 17.59
CA ARG A 122 -7.57 13.69 16.56
C ARG A 122 -7.02 14.88 15.80
N ARG A 123 -6.42 15.85 16.49
CA ARG A 123 -5.81 17.01 15.85
C ARG A 123 -4.64 16.60 14.96
N TYR A 124 -3.80 15.66 15.42
CA TYR A 124 -2.72 15.11 14.60
C TYR A 124 -3.29 14.45 13.34
N TYR A 125 -4.26 13.54 13.50
CA TYR A 125 -4.94 12.87 12.40
C TYR A 125 -5.61 13.85 11.41
N ASP A 126 -6.24 14.92 11.89
CA ASP A 126 -6.84 15.94 11.03
C ASP A 126 -5.80 16.75 10.23
N LEU A 127 -4.58 16.90 10.76
CA LEU A 127 -3.48 17.63 10.12
C LEU A 127 -2.65 16.77 9.17
N THR A 128 -2.34 15.54 9.57
CA THR A 128 -1.41 14.65 8.86
C THR A 128 -2.14 13.60 8.02
N GLY A 129 -3.41 13.32 8.35
CA GLY A 129 -4.11 12.13 7.88
C GLY A 129 -3.63 10.86 8.59
N ASP A 130 -2.54 10.92 9.36
CA ASP A 130 -1.90 9.77 9.96
C ASP A 130 -2.40 9.53 11.39
N TRP A 131 -2.47 8.27 11.73
CA TRP A 131 -3.07 7.67 12.91
C TRP A 131 -2.08 6.77 13.66
N GLY A 132 -0.86 6.57 13.12
CA GLY A 132 0.24 5.84 13.75
C GLY A 132 0.94 6.67 14.83
N GLU A 133 1.11 6.08 16.02
CA GLU A 133 1.70 6.77 17.18
C GLU A 133 3.23 6.82 17.18
N GLU A 134 3.76 8.03 17.34
CA GLU A 134 4.43 8.47 18.57
C GLU A 134 4.18 9.99 18.73
N ILE A 135 3.40 10.39 19.75
CA ILE A 135 3.54 11.76 20.29
C ILE A 135 4.90 11.78 20.98
N VAL A 136 5.95 12.14 20.24
CA VAL A 136 7.16 12.65 20.89
C VAL A 136 6.76 14.03 21.43
N PHE A 137 6.36 14.09 22.69
CA PHE A 137 6.39 15.34 23.44
C PHE A 137 7.85 15.78 23.45
N VAL A 138 8.23 16.64 22.51
CA VAL A 138 9.44 17.42 22.64
C VAL A 138 9.02 18.58 23.55
N PRO A 139 9.35 18.59 24.86
CA PRO A 139 9.28 19.86 25.56
C PRO A 139 10.13 20.81 24.73
N SER A 140 9.62 22.00 24.43
CA SER A 140 10.43 23.08 23.87
C SER A 140 11.59 23.35 24.82
N ARG A 141 12.67 22.59 24.69
CA ARG A 141 13.94 22.85 25.32
C ARG A 141 14.63 23.80 24.36
N GLU A 142 14.61 25.07 24.74
CA GLU A 142 15.53 26.07 24.22
C GLU A 142 16.93 25.46 24.04
N GLY A 143 17.42 25.53 22.80
CA GLY A 143 18.85 25.41 22.49
C GLY A 143 19.41 23.99 22.40
N GLY A 144 19.48 23.45 21.18
CA GLY A 144 20.30 22.28 20.90
C GLY A 144 20.27 21.88 19.43
N ARG A 145 21.25 22.34 18.64
CA ARG A 145 21.48 21.83 17.29
C ARG A 145 22.01 20.40 17.41
N ALA A 146 21.25 19.42 16.91
CA ALA A 146 21.71 18.04 16.77
C ALA A 146 22.04 17.74 15.30
N ASP A 147 23.14 17.03 15.13
CA ASP A 147 23.83 16.68 13.90
C ASP A 147 23.04 15.70 13.01
N MET A 148 23.18 15.86 11.69
CA MET A 148 22.30 15.29 10.64
C MET A 148 22.67 13.85 10.23
N GLY A 149 23.45 13.13 11.05
CA GLY A 149 24.01 11.81 10.72
C GLY A 149 23.23 10.58 11.22
N ASP A 150 22.26 10.77 12.12
CA ASP A 150 21.68 9.67 12.93
C ASP A 150 20.21 9.36 12.62
N ARG A 151 19.67 9.88 11.49
CA ARG A 151 18.24 9.85 11.19
C ARG A 151 17.74 8.44 10.83
N ASP A 152 18.47 7.74 9.97
CA ASP A 152 18.08 6.41 9.46
C ASP A 152 18.26 5.30 10.52
N GLU A 153 19.26 5.45 11.39
CA GLU A 153 19.50 4.51 12.49
C GLU A 153 18.48 4.70 13.62
N ALA A 154 18.17 5.96 13.96
CA ALA A 154 17.07 6.29 14.86
C ALA A 154 15.73 5.77 14.32
N GLU A 155 15.49 5.84 13.01
CA GLU A 155 14.27 5.34 12.37
C GLU A 155 14.15 3.81 12.44
N ARG A 156 15.25 3.06 12.18
CA ARG A 156 15.27 1.58 12.30
C ARG A 156 15.13 1.08 13.72
N VAL A 157 15.63 1.83 14.71
CA VAL A 157 15.47 1.51 16.14
C VAL A 157 14.03 1.78 16.59
N ARG A 158 13.44 2.90 16.12
CA ARG A 158 12.02 3.21 16.33
C ARG A 158 11.09 2.20 15.65
N ASP A 159 11.40 1.72 14.45
CA ASP A 159 10.66 0.66 13.75
C ASP A 159 10.65 -0.66 14.53
N ARG A 160 11.80 -1.05 15.11
CA ARG A 160 11.90 -2.25 15.94
C ARG A 160 11.13 -2.12 17.25
N GLY A 161 11.15 -0.95 17.87
CA GLY A 161 10.32 -0.64 19.05
C GLY A 161 8.83 -0.66 18.73
N ARG A 162 8.41 -0.03 17.63
CA ARG A 162 7.02 0.00 17.12
C ARG A 162 6.44 -1.39 16.91
N LYS A 163 7.14 -2.28 16.21
CA LYS A 163 6.69 -3.67 16.00
C LYS A 163 6.50 -4.46 17.31
N SER A 164 7.28 -4.14 18.34
CA SER A 164 7.24 -4.88 19.62
C SER A 164 6.05 -4.53 20.52
N GLN A 165 5.40 -3.39 20.31
CA GLN A 165 4.27 -2.87 21.11
C GLN A 165 2.91 -3.06 20.45
N MET A 166 2.88 -3.36 19.15
CA MET A 166 1.65 -3.60 18.39
C MET A 166 1.15 -5.04 18.57
N ASP A 167 -0.17 -5.19 18.71
CA ASP A 167 -0.83 -6.49 18.63
C ASP A 167 -0.60 -7.11 17.24
N ASP A 168 -0.64 -8.44 17.12
CA ASP A 168 -0.22 -9.16 15.92
C ASP A 168 -1.02 -8.76 14.65
N VAL A 169 -2.26 -8.32 14.82
CA VAL A 169 -3.08 -7.83 13.72
C VAL A 169 -2.73 -6.39 13.34
N GLN A 170 -2.52 -5.50 14.31
CA GLN A 170 -2.02 -4.14 14.06
C GLN A 170 -0.66 -4.20 13.36
N ARG A 171 0.20 -5.16 13.73
CA ARG A 171 1.46 -5.44 13.05
C ARG A 171 1.25 -5.91 11.62
N ARG A 172 0.34 -6.85 11.35
CA ARG A 172 0.07 -7.30 9.97
C ARG A 172 -0.47 -6.18 9.09
N VAL A 173 -1.42 -5.38 9.58
CA VAL A 173 -1.98 -4.23 8.85
C VAL A 173 -0.89 -3.19 8.58
N TYR A 174 -0.06 -2.88 9.58
CA TYR A 174 1.05 -1.94 9.44
C TYR A 174 2.17 -2.45 8.52
N GLU A 175 2.51 -3.74 8.60
CA GLU A 175 3.49 -4.37 7.72
C GLU A 175 2.99 -4.42 6.26
N GLY A 176 1.69 -4.67 6.08
CA GLY A 176 1.02 -4.56 4.79
C GLY A 176 1.11 -3.13 4.23
N TYR A 177 0.78 -2.13 5.05
CA TYR A 177 0.93 -0.72 4.71
C TYR A 177 2.38 -0.37 4.30
N LEU A 178 3.38 -0.72 5.11
CA LEU A 178 4.78 -0.44 4.81
C LEU A 178 5.26 -1.14 3.53
N LYS A 179 4.70 -2.31 3.21
CA LYS A 179 5.00 -3.02 1.98
C LYS A 179 4.40 -2.30 0.77
N GLU A 180 3.13 -1.91 0.84
CA GLU A 180 2.46 -1.15 -0.21
C GLU A 180 3.10 0.22 -0.45
N GLU A 181 3.54 0.91 0.60
CA GLU A 181 4.30 2.16 0.50
C GLU A 181 5.64 1.96 -0.22
N ARG A 182 6.41 0.93 0.13
CA ARG A 182 7.66 0.62 -0.58
C ARG A 182 7.41 0.32 -2.05
N GLU A 183 6.39 -0.46 -2.37
CA GLU A 183 6.01 -0.77 -3.76
C GLU A 183 5.57 0.49 -4.52
N ARG A 184 4.82 1.40 -3.87
CA ARG A 184 4.41 2.68 -4.44
C ARG A 184 5.61 3.60 -4.68
N GLU A 185 6.50 3.75 -3.71
CA GLU A 185 7.71 4.54 -3.85
C GLU A 185 8.63 4.00 -4.95
N GLU A 186 8.80 2.68 -5.04
CA GLU A 186 9.57 2.03 -6.10
C GLU A 186 8.92 2.28 -7.47
N LYS A 187 7.59 2.20 -7.55
CA LYS A 187 6.83 2.50 -8.78
C LYS A 187 6.96 3.98 -9.17
N GLU A 188 6.86 4.90 -8.23
CA GLU A 188 7.04 6.34 -8.47
C GLU A 188 8.48 6.67 -8.87
N LYS A 189 9.48 6.05 -8.22
CA LYS A 189 10.89 6.16 -8.62
C LYS A 189 11.08 5.63 -10.04
N GLY A 190 10.48 4.49 -10.38
CA GLY A 190 10.52 3.93 -11.74
C GLY A 190 9.93 4.88 -12.78
N ILE A 191 8.74 5.44 -12.51
CA ILE A 191 8.08 6.42 -13.39
C ILE A 191 8.94 7.69 -13.54
N ARG A 192 9.53 8.17 -12.45
CA ARG A 192 10.39 9.35 -12.45
C ARG A 192 11.66 9.12 -13.26
N GLU A 193 12.34 7.99 -13.04
CA GLU A 193 13.53 7.61 -13.79
C GLU A 193 13.23 7.42 -15.28
N GLU A 194 12.11 6.79 -15.62
CA GLU A 194 11.66 6.63 -17.00
C GLU A 194 11.36 7.99 -17.67
N GLY A 195 10.69 8.89 -16.95
CA GLY A 195 10.44 10.25 -17.41
C GLY A 195 11.73 11.07 -17.61
N GLU A 196 12.76 10.85 -16.79
CA GLU A 196 14.09 11.44 -16.98
C GLU A 196 14.82 10.83 -18.18
N ARG A 197 14.73 9.51 -18.40
CA ARG A 197 15.29 8.83 -19.58
C ARG A 197 14.66 9.33 -20.88
N VAL A 198 13.34 9.48 -20.93
CA VAL A 198 12.63 9.99 -22.12
C VAL A 198 13.02 11.44 -22.41
N ARG A 199 13.16 12.28 -21.37
CA ARG A 199 13.63 13.67 -21.53
C ARG A 199 15.07 13.73 -22.05
N ARG A 200 15.95 12.83 -21.58
CA ARG A 200 17.32 12.71 -22.06
C ARG A 200 17.37 12.31 -23.54
N MET A 201 16.64 11.27 -23.94
CA MET A 201 16.57 10.83 -25.34
C MET A 201 16.03 11.92 -26.28
N LYS A 202 14.99 12.67 -25.87
CA LYS A 202 14.47 13.79 -26.67
C LYS A 202 15.53 14.88 -26.85
N ARG A 203 16.29 15.19 -25.80
CA ARG A 203 17.35 16.19 -25.86
C ARG A 203 18.47 15.75 -26.80
N GLU A 204 18.95 14.52 -26.68
CA GLU A 204 19.98 13.94 -27.54
C GLU A 204 19.55 13.91 -29.00
N ARG A 205 18.30 13.51 -29.29
CA ARG A 205 17.78 13.52 -30.67
C ARG A 205 17.70 14.92 -31.27
N THR A 206 17.30 15.91 -30.46
CA THR A 206 17.24 17.31 -30.91
C THR A 206 18.66 17.86 -31.15
N GLU A 207 19.61 17.51 -30.29
CA GLU A 207 21.03 17.86 -30.46
C GLU A 207 21.64 17.17 -31.71
N GLU A 208 21.26 15.93 -32.01
CA GLU A 208 21.71 15.22 -33.21
C GLU A 208 21.09 15.79 -34.50
N GLU A 209 19.79 16.12 -34.49
CA GLU A 209 19.11 16.77 -35.62
C GLU A 209 19.72 18.16 -35.91
N THR A 210 19.95 18.97 -34.87
CA THR A 210 20.61 20.27 -35.03
C THR A 210 22.07 20.16 -35.48
N ARG A 211 22.80 19.12 -35.06
CA ARG A 211 24.16 18.83 -35.54
C ARG A 211 24.16 18.43 -37.01
N ARG A 212 23.28 17.50 -37.43
CA ARG A 212 23.12 17.10 -38.84
C ARG A 212 22.70 18.27 -39.73
N GLU A 213 21.86 19.17 -39.23
CA GLU A 213 21.51 20.39 -39.94
C GLU A 213 22.71 21.33 -40.13
N ARG A 214 23.54 21.51 -39.09
CA ARG A 214 24.77 22.31 -39.17
C ARG A 214 25.75 21.71 -40.17
N GLU A 215 26.05 20.42 -40.06
CA GLU A 215 26.91 19.69 -41.00
C GLU A 215 26.36 19.77 -42.43
N GLY A 216 25.05 19.58 -42.62
CA GLY A 216 24.41 19.71 -43.93
C GLY A 216 24.42 21.15 -44.48
N ARG A 217 24.35 22.18 -43.62
CA ARG A 217 24.52 23.59 -44.03
C ARG A 217 25.96 23.88 -44.43
N GLU A 218 26.95 23.34 -43.72
CA GLU A 218 28.37 23.47 -44.04
C GLU A 218 28.71 22.82 -45.38
N VAL A 219 28.30 21.56 -45.59
CA VAL A 219 28.49 20.86 -46.89
C VAL A 219 27.82 21.61 -48.04
N ARG A 220 26.61 22.16 -47.83
CA ARG A 220 25.95 23.01 -48.84
C ARG A 220 26.72 24.30 -49.12
N GLN A 221 27.27 24.94 -48.10
CA GLN A 221 28.12 26.13 -48.29
C GLN A 221 29.40 25.79 -49.02
N GLU A 222 30.04 24.65 -48.73
CA GLU A 222 31.22 24.18 -49.46
C GLU A 222 30.91 23.89 -50.93
N MET A 223 29.83 23.17 -51.22
CA MET A 223 29.39 22.94 -52.61
C MET A 223 29.09 24.25 -53.35
N VAL A 224 28.46 25.22 -52.68
CA VAL A 224 28.22 26.55 -53.27
C VAL A 224 29.55 27.25 -53.54
N LYS A 225 30.50 27.23 -52.59
CA LYS A 225 31.85 27.81 -52.78
C LYS A 225 32.62 27.14 -53.92
N GLU A 226 32.58 25.81 -54.03
CA GLU A 226 33.19 25.08 -55.15
C GLU A 226 32.53 25.40 -56.48
N LYS A 227 31.20 25.47 -56.52
CA LYS A 227 30.45 25.81 -57.73
C LYS A 227 30.76 27.23 -58.20
N TRP A 228 30.86 28.19 -57.29
CA TRP A 228 31.31 29.55 -57.59
C TRP A 228 32.80 29.59 -57.99
N GLY A 229 33.67 28.82 -57.34
CA GLY A 229 35.09 28.71 -57.69
C GLY A 229 35.32 28.14 -59.09
N ASN A 230 34.54 27.13 -59.49
CA ASN A 230 34.57 26.56 -60.84
C ASN A 230 33.95 27.51 -61.88
N LEU A 231 32.93 28.30 -61.52
CA LEU A 231 32.38 29.34 -62.38
C LEU A 231 33.40 30.44 -62.67
N PHE A 232 34.16 30.87 -61.64
CA PHE A 232 35.22 31.88 -61.80
C PHE A 232 36.45 31.35 -62.56
N LYS A 233 36.79 30.06 -62.42
CA LYS A 233 37.83 29.42 -63.25
C LYS A 233 37.41 29.28 -64.72
N GLY A 234 36.12 29.14 -65.02
CA GLY A 234 35.60 29.13 -66.39
C GLY A 234 35.53 30.51 -67.06
N VAL A 235 35.55 31.60 -66.28
CA VAL A 235 35.50 32.99 -66.79
C VAL A 235 36.90 33.61 -66.92
N PHE A 236 37.91 33.08 -66.22
CA PHE A 236 39.29 33.60 -66.26
C PHE A 236 40.36 32.53 -66.61
N GLY A 237 39.95 31.39 -67.17
CA GLY A 237 40.83 30.28 -67.53
C GLY A 237 40.44 29.66 -68.87
N GLY A 238 40.70 30.40 -69.95
CA GLY A 238 40.59 29.96 -71.34
C GLY A 238 41.14 31.05 -72.23
N ASP A 239 42.28 30.73 -72.84
CA ASP A 239 43.18 31.55 -73.69
C ASP A 239 42.55 32.68 -74.54
#